data_AF-A0A9D4QEU9-F1
#
_entry.id   AF-A0A9D4QEU9-F1
#
_cell.length_a   1.000
_cell.length_b   1.000
_cell.length_c   1.000
_cell.angle_alpha   90.00
_cell.angle_beta   90.00
_cell.angle_gamma   90.00
#
_symmetry.space_group_name_H-M   'P 1'
#
loop_
_entity.id
_entity.type
_entity.pdbx_description
1 polymer ?
#
loop_
_entity_poly.entity_id
_entity_poly.type
_entity_poly.pdbx_seq_one_letter_code
_entity_poly.pdbx_strand_id
1 'polypeptide(L)'
;MGKEPTHRNKSGVHGIRVTFCVRWLEIYAEAALAAHRHGAAAVIVSNHGGRQLDGTPATIDVLPEIVAAVGDKMEVYLDSGVRTGADVVKALALGARAVFVGRPVFWGLAYDVS
;
A
#
# COMPACT_ATOMS: atom_id res chain seq x y z
N MET A 1 -32.40 9.05 24.60
CA MET A 1 -31.28 8.19 25.04
C MET A 1 -31.02 7.18 23.92
N GLY A 2 -30.27 7.60 22.91
CA GLY A 2 -30.06 6.82 21.68
C GLY A 2 -29.00 5.76 21.89
N LYS A 3 -29.30 4.51 21.52
CA LYS A 3 -28.31 3.43 21.49
C LYS A 3 -27.35 3.68 20.33
N GLU A 4 -26.05 3.77 20.63
CA GLU A 4 -24.98 3.79 19.62
C GLU A 4 -25.00 2.50 18.78
N PRO A 5 -24.83 2.58 17.45
CA PRO A 5 -24.76 1.40 16.60
C PRO A 5 -23.38 0.76 16.68
N THR A 6 -23.32 -0.45 17.24
CA THR A 6 -22.14 -1.31 17.23
C THR A 6 -21.95 -1.96 15.85
N HIS A 7 -21.20 -1.33 14.94
CA HIS A 7 -20.84 -1.97 13.67
C HIS A 7 -19.48 -2.72 13.80
N ARG A 8 -19.52 -3.92 14.39
CA ARG A 8 -18.44 -4.91 14.27
C ARG A 8 -18.59 -5.63 12.92
N ASN A 9 -17.79 -5.28 11.93
CA ASN A 9 -17.40 -6.23 10.88
C ASN A 9 -16.03 -6.80 11.25
N LYS A 10 -15.99 -8.06 11.68
CA LYS A 10 -14.80 -8.79 12.12
C LYS A 10 -14.47 -9.99 11.21
N SER A 11 -14.82 -9.97 9.93
CA SER A 11 -14.56 -11.11 9.04
C SER A 11 -13.60 -10.72 7.92
N GLY A 12 -12.32 -11.06 8.04
CA GLY A 12 -11.42 -10.96 6.89
C GLY A 12 -9.92 -11.24 7.07
N VAL A 13 -9.35 -11.23 8.28
CA VAL A 13 -7.87 -11.20 8.42
C VAL A 13 -7.27 -12.39 9.20
N HIS A 14 -8.08 -13.34 9.67
CA HIS A 14 -7.55 -14.54 10.32
C HIS A 14 -7.17 -15.60 9.27
N GLY A 15 -5.91 -15.61 8.83
CA GLY A 15 -5.34 -16.74 8.11
C GLY A 15 -4.39 -16.45 6.94
N ILE A 16 -4.26 -15.20 6.48
CA ILE A 16 -3.39 -14.86 5.35
C ILE A 16 -2.06 -14.30 5.88
N ARG A 17 -1.00 -15.11 5.85
CA ARG A 17 0.39 -14.73 6.21
C ARG A 17 1.08 -13.82 5.18
N VAL A 18 0.30 -13.18 4.32
CA VAL A 18 0.63 -12.00 3.50
C VAL A 18 -0.63 -11.15 3.52
N THR A 19 -0.84 -10.41 4.60
CA THR A 19 -2.05 -9.58 4.72
C THR A 19 -1.95 -8.44 3.72
N PHE A 20 -2.68 -8.59 2.61
CA PHE A 20 -3.07 -7.49 1.74
C PHE A 20 -3.87 -6.49 2.58
N CYS A 21 -3.30 -5.31 2.81
CA CYS A 21 -3.97 -4.11 3.29
C CYS A 21 -3.56 -2.99 2.30
N VAL A 22 -4.43 -2.32 1.53
CA VAL A 22 -5.91 -2.27 1.60
C VAL A 22 -6.52 -1.88 0.25
N ARG A 23 -7.59 -2.57 -0.14
CA ARG A 23 -8.63 -2.01 -1.01
C ARG A 23 -9.48 -1.07 -0.15
N TRP A 24 -9.29 0.25 -0.27
CA TRP A 24 -9.91 1.31 0.55
C TRP A 24 -9.34 1.57 1.98
N LEU A 25 -8.03 1.74 2.15
CA LEU A 25 -7.56 2.62 3.22
C LEU A 25 -6.60 3.63 2.65
N GLU A 26 -6.83 4.82 3.16
CA GLU A 26 -6.21 6.03 2.73
C GLU A 26 -4.72 6.02 3.10
N ILE A 27 -4.01 6.85 2.35
CA ILE A 27 -2.58 7.06 2.33
C ILE A 27 -2.11 7.70 3.66
N TYR A 28 -2.25 7.01 4.79
CA TYR A 28 -1.96 7.58 6.11
C TYR A 28 -1.32 6.57 7.06
N ALA A 29 -0.43 7.05 7.92
CA ALA A 29 0.23 6.26 8.96
C ALA A 29 -0.74 5.48 9.88
N GLU A 30 -1.87 6.10 10.24
CA GLU A 30 -2.88 5.49 11.11
C GLU A 30 -3.50 4.22 10.53
N ALA A 31 -3.67 4.18 9.20
CA ALA A 31 -4.17 3.01 8.48
C ALA A 31 -3.22 1.82 8.67
N ALA A 32 -1.91 2.05 8.54
CA ALA A 32 -0.90 1.02 8.68
C ALA A 32 -0.83 0.49 10.12
N LEU A 33 -0.91 1.38 11.11
CA LEU A 33 -0.97 0.98 12.52
C LEU A 33 -2.24 0.20 12.85
N ALA A 34 -3.39 0.57 12.29
CA ALA A 34 -4.63 -0.20 12.43
C ALA A 34 -4.48 -1.61 11.84
N ALA A 35 -3.90 -1.72 10.63
CA ALA A 35 -3.61 -3.01 10.01
C ALA A 35 -2.73 -3.88 10.90
N HIS A 36 -1.69 -3.31 11.52
CA HIS A 36 -0.83 -4.02 12.48
C HIS A 36 -1.64 -4.62 13.63
N ARG A 37 -2.49 -3.79 14.27
CA ARG A 37 -3.35 -4.21 15.39
C ARG A 37 -4.31 -5.34 15.00
N HIS A 38 -4.60 -5.50 13.72
CA HIS A 38 -5.41 -6.58 13.17
C HIS A 38 -4.61 -7.80 12.69
N GLY A 39 -3.29 -7.83 12.92
CA GLY A 39 -2.43 -8.97 12.60
C GLY A 39 -1.79 -8.92 11.21
N ALA A 40 -1.82 -7.76 10.53
CA ALA A 40 -1.13 -7.61 9.26
C ALA A 40 0.40 -7.70 9.45
N ALA A 41 1.03 -8.57 8.66
CA ALA A 41 2.49 -8.72 8.63
C ALA A 41 3.19 -7.63 7.79
N ALA A 42 2.44 -6.99 6.88
CA ALA A 42 2.95 -5.98 5.97
C ALA A 42 1.84 -5.08 5.44
N VAL A 43 2.21 -3.95 4.84
CA VAL A 43 1.32 -3.03 4.12
C VAL A 43 1.92 -2.62 2.78
N ILE A 44 1.07 -2.24 1.82
CA ILE A 44 1.49 -1.68 0.54
C ILE A 44 0.96 -0.24 0.43
N VAL A 45 1.87 0.72 0.24
CA VAL A 45 1.52 2.12 -0.06
C VAL A 45 1.11 2.21 -1.53
N SER A 46 -0.19 2.40 -1.77
CA SER A 46 -0.80 2.39 -3.10
C SER A 46 -1.89 3.43 -3.25
N ASN A 47 -2.00 4.03 -4.43
CA ASN A 47 -3.17 4.79 -4.88
C ASN A 47 -3.87 4.12 -6.08
N HIS A 48 -3.65 2.81 -6.25
CA HIS A 48 -4.15 2.01 -7.38
C HIS A 48 -3.72 2.55 -8.75
N GLY A 49 -2.54 3.16 -8.84
CA GLY A 49 -2.06 3.81 -10.04
C GLY A 49 -2.87 5.02 -10.45
N GLY A 50 -3.50 5.71 -9.48
CA GLY A 50 -4.34 6.90 -9.68
C GLY A 50 -5.72 6.58 -10.29
N ARG A 51 -6.33 5.44 -9.95
CA ARG A 51 -7.58 4.95 -10.59
C ARG A 51 -8.78 4.83 -9.65
N GLN A 52 -8.63 5.23 -8.39
CA GLN A 52 -9.72 5.15 -7.42
C GLN A 52 -10.18 6.53 -6.98
N LEU A 53 -9.27 7.33 -6.40
CA LEU A 53 -9.57 8.67 -5.94
C LEU A 53 -8.57 9.66 -6.56
N ASP A 54 -9.11 10.60 -7.32
CA ASP A 54 -8.33 11.69 -7.91
C ASP A 54 -7.86 12.66 -6.83
N GLY A 55 -6.71 13.29 -7.05
CA GLY A 55 -6.11 14.23 -6.09
C GLY A 55 -5.44 13.56 -4.88
N THR A 56 -5.34 12.22 -4.87
CA THR A 56 -4.50 11.54 -3.89
C THR A 56 -3.02 11.88 -4.08
N PRO A 57 -2.24 12.05 -2.99
CA PRO A 57 -0.80 12.29 -3.10
C PRO A 57 -0.10 11.14 -3.82
N ALA A 58 1.11 11.41 -4.33
CA ALA A 58 1.92 10.35 -4.89
C ALA A 58 2.33 9.38 -3.76
N THR A 59 2.36 8.08 -4.06
CA THR A 59 2.70 7.04 -3.07
C THR A 59 4.12 7.20 -2.52
N ILE A 60 5.03 7.80 -3.29
CA ILE A 60 6.40 8.06 -2.85
C ILE A 60 6.48 9.18 -1.81
N ASP A 61 5.57 10.15 -1.86
CA ASP A 61 5.60 11.33 -0.97
C ASP A 61 5.18 10.96 0.45
N VAL A 62 4.29 9.98 0.58
CA VAL A 62 3.74 9.51 1.88
C VAL A 62 4.49 8.31 2.46
N LEU A 63 5.32 7.65 1.66
CA LEU A 63 6.07 6.47 2.08
C LEU A 63 6.89 6.74 3.36
N PRO A 64 7.64 7.85 3.49
CA PRO A 64 8.47 8.09 4.67
C PRO A 64 7.66 8.21 5.97
N GLU A 65 6.47 8.84 5.90
CA GLU A 65 5.57 8.97 7.05
C GLU A 65 5.09 7.61 7.53
N ILE A 66 4.66 6.75 6.59
CA ILE A 66 4.17 5.41 6.89
C ILE A 66 5.29 4.54 7.46
N VAL A 67 6.48 4.56 6.84
CA VAL A 67 7.66 3.83 7.34
C VAL A 67 8.02 4.26 8.76
N ALA A 68 8.03 5.57 9.04
CA ALA A 68 8.32 6.10 10.37
C ALA A 68 7.28 5.66 11.40
N ALA A 69 6.00 5.65 11.05
CA ALA A 69 4.93 5.26 11.95
C ALA A 69 4.98 3.76 12.30
N VAL A 70 5.23 2.89 11.31
CA VAL A 70 5.26 1.45 11.55
C VAL A 70 6.56 1.00 12.22
N GLY A 71 7.70 1.62 11.89
CA GLY A 71 9.02 1.17 12.35
C GLY A 71 9.25 -0.32 12.03
N ASP A 72 9.84 -1.05 12.97
CA ASP A 72 10.18 -2.47 12.79
C ASP A 72 8.99 -3.45 12.96
N LYS A 73 7.76 -2.92 13.11
CA LYS A 73 6.57 -3.75 13.42
C LYS A 73 6.06 -4.55 12.23
N MET A 74 6.30 -4.08 11.01
CA MET A 74 5.84 -4.70 9.77
C MET A 74 6.66 -4.23 8.57
N GLU A 75 6.61 -4.99 7.49
CA GLU A 75 7.21 -4.57 6.23
C GLU A 75 6.32 -3.57 5.49
N VAL A 76 6.96 -2.59 4.85
CA VAL A 76 6.28 -1.60 3.99
C VAL A 76 6.69 -1.84 2.55
N TYR A 77 5.72 -1.96 1.66
CA TYR A 77 5.92 -2.07 0.22
C TYR A 77 5.35 -0.85 -0.49
N LEU A 78 5.71 -0.62 -1.75
CA LEU A 78 5.19 0.51 -2.54
C LEU A 78 4.76 0.06 -3.95
N ASP A 79 3.72 0.67 -4.50
CA ASP A 79 3.42 0.61 -5.92
C ASP A 79 3.11 2.01 -6.50
N SER A 80 2.57 2.05 -7.72
CA SER A 80 2.07 3.26 -8.39
C SER A 80 3.18 4.21 -8.85
N GLY A 81 3.43 4.21 -10.17
CA GLY A 81 4.32 5.19 -10.81
C GLY A 81 5.78 4.77 -11.00
N VAL A 82 6.22 3.60 -10.51
CA VAL A 82 7.58 3.08 -10.74
C VAL A 82 7.81 2.77 -12.23
N ARG A 83 8.76 3.44 -12.88
CA ARG A 83 9.07 3.26 -14.32
C ARG A 83 10.53 2.95 -14.60
N THR A 84 11.42 3.33 -13.71
CA THR A 84 12.87 3.20 -13.90
C THR A 84 13.52 2.54 -12.69
N GLY A 85 14.74 2.04 -12.86
CA GLY A 85 15.55 1.56 -11.74
C GLY A 85 15.82 2.64 -10.69
N ALA A 86 15.90 3.91 -11.09
CA ALA A 86 16.07 5.02 -10.16
C ALA A 86 14.84 5.18 -9.24
N ASP A 87 13.63 4.93 -9.74
CA ASP A 87 12.42 4.98 -8.91
C ASP A 87 12.42 3.86 -7.87
N VAL A 88 12.90 2.66 -8.25
CA VAL A 88 13.09 1.53 -7.32
C VAL A 88 14.07 1.93 -6.22
N VAL A 89 15.25 2.44 -6.59
CA VAL A 89 16.29 2.82 -5.63
C VAL A 89 15.80 3.90 -4.66
N LYS A 90 15.06 4.91 -5.16
CA LYS A 90 14.45 5.94 -4.30
C LYS A 90 13.48 5.35 -3.29
N ALA A 91 12.57 4.48 -3.73
CA ALA A 91 11.60 3.86 -2.82
C ALA A 91 12.28 2.99 -1.75
N LEU A 92 13.29 2.21 -2.13
CA LEU A 92 14.08 1.41 -1.19
C LEU A 92 14.83 2.30 -0.19
N ALA A 93 15.45 3.39 -0.67
CA ALA A 93 16.16 4.35 0.19
C ALA A 93 15.22 5.06 1.19
N LEU A 94 13.94 5.19 0.87
CA LEU A 94 12.90 5.75 1.74
C LEU A 94 12.25 4.69 2.66
N GLY A 95 12.73 3.45 2.64
CA GLY A 95 12.34 2.40 3.59
C GLY A 95 11.30 1.40 3.07
N ALA A 96 10.96 1.41 1.79
CA ALA A 96 10.22 0.31 1.21
C ALA A 96 11.08 -0.97 1.16
N ARG A 97 10.48 -2.12 1.46
CA ARG A 97 11.11 -3.44 1.34
C ARG A 97 11.20 -3.91 -0.11
N ALA A 98 10.16 -3.64 -0.90
CA ALA A 98 10.13 -3.87 -2.34
C ALA A 98 9.09 -2.97 -3.01
N VAL A 99 9.14 -2.91 -4.34
CA VAL A 99 8.17 -2.19 -5.15
C VAL A 99 7.45 -3.09 -6.14
N PHE A 100 6.20 -2.78 -6.44
CA PHE A 100 5.38 -3.48 -7.44
C PHE A 100 5.21 -2.63 -8.71
N VAL A 101 5.22 -3.30 -9.85
CA VAL A 101 5.10 -2.68 -11.18
C VAL A 101 3.84 -3.20 -11.87
N GLY A 102 2.92 -2.29 -12.21
CA GLY A 102 1.67 -2.62 -12.91
C GLY A 102 1.77 -2.39 -14.41
N ARG A 103 1.37 -1.19 -14.88
CA ARG A 103 1.27 -0.83 -16.31
C ARG A 103 2.47 -1.24 -17.18
N PRO A 104 3.74 -1.01 -16.79
CA PRO A 104 4.88 -1.41 -17.62
C PRO A 104 4.91 -2.90 -17.99
N VAL A 105 4.48 -3.78 -17.09
CA VAL A 105 4.41 -5.23 -17.37
C VAL A 105 3.38 -5.52 -18.46
N PHE A 106 2.21 -4.87 -18.38
CA PHE A 106 1.16 -5.01 -19.40
C PHE A 106 1.54 -4.39 -20.74
N TRP A 107 2.30 -3.30 -20.76
CA TRP A 107 2.82 -2.72 -22.00
C TRP A 107 3.79 -3.67 -22.71
N GLY A 108 4.67 -4.32 -21.96
CA GLY A 108 5.56 -5.35 -22.52
C GLY A 108 4.79 -6.56 -23.06
N LEU A 109 3.70 -6.96 -22.39
CA LEU A 109 2.83 -8.05 -22.86
C LEU A 109 2.06 -7.69 -24.13
N ALA A 110 1.58 -6.45 -24.22
CA ALA A 110 0.82 -5.94 -25.38
C ALA A 110 1.73 -5.48 -26.53
N TYR A 111 3.06 -5.58 -26.36
CA TYR A 111 3.99 -5.17 -27.39
C TYR A 111 3.94 -6.15 -28.56
N ASP A 112 3.42 -5.68 -29.68
CA ASP A 112 3.41 -6.40 -30.94
C ASP A 112 4.64 -6.00 -31.76
N VAL A 113 5.34 -7.01 -32.27
CA VAL A 113 6.52 -6.87 -33.16
C VAL A 113 6.26 -7.45 -34.55
N SER A 114 5.02 -7.81 -34.86
CA SER A 114 4.64 -8.34 -36.17
C SER A 114 4.43 -7.25 -37.23
#